data_AF-A0AAW1RVN3-F1
#
_entry.id   AF-A0AAW1RVN3-F1
#
_cell.length_a   1.000
_cell.length_b   1.000
_cell.length_c   1.000
_cell.angle_alpha   90.00
_cell.angle_beta   90.00
_cell.angle_gamma   90.00
#
_symmetry.space_group_name_H-M   'P 1'
#
loop_
_entity.id
_entity.type
_entity.pdbx_description
1 polymer ?
#
loop_
_entity_poly.entity_id
_entity_poly.type
_entity_poly.pdbx_seq_one_letter_code
_entity_poly.pdbx_strand_id
1 'polypeptide(L)'
;MEQAPAAEQGRAEGVSELMLRIGEGREPTVAGVHTICLPADMAAPAATVEELADRLYGTKPIGLIGSVAAGRMLLTPTVADVHALNDMILARAPGEAVVSLSADCCERYDDSALYATEYLNSLSPFGLPPHKLVLKARRTRRLD
;
A
#
# COMPACT_ATOMS: atom_id res chain seq x y z
N MET A 1 25.99 8.30 -4.37
CA MET A 1 24.78 9.05 -4.00
C MET A 1 24.27 9.70 -5.27
N GLU A 2 23.30 9.08 -5.93
CA GLU A 2 22.66 9.61 -7.12
C GLU A 2 21.54 10.52 -6.64
N GLN A 3 21.70 11.84 -6.78
CA GLN A 3 20.62 12.80 -6.50
C GLN A 3 19.58 12.65 -7.59
N ALA A 4 18.32 12.40 -7.20
CA ALA A 4 17.20 12.39 -8.13
C ALA A 4 17.11 13.75 -8.87
N PRO A 5 16.76 13.76 -10.17
CA PRO A 5 16.69 14.99 -10.94
C PRO A 5 15.67 15.97 -10.36
N ALA A 6 15.99 17.27 -10.37
CA ALA A 6 15.17 18.34 -9.78
C ALA A 6 13.69 18.36 -10.21
N ALA A 7 13.37 17.82 -11.38
CA ALA A 7 11.99 17.66 -11.87
C ALA A 7 11.18 16.59 -11.10
N GLU A 8 11.85 15.58 -10.55
CA GLU A 8 11.25 14.50 -9.76
C GLU A 8 10.96 14.99 -8.32
N GLN A 9 11.83 15.85 -7.78
CA GLN A 9 11.63 16.54 -6.49
C GLN A 9 10.40 17.46 -6.50
N GLY A 10 10.26 18.33 -7.52
CA GLY A 10 9.12 19.26 -7.60
C GLY A 10 7.77 18.55 -7.81
N ARG A 11 7.77 17.36 -8.43
CA ARG A 11 6.56 16.54 -8.58
C ARG A 11 6.15 15.86 -7.28
N ALA A 12 7.11 15.39 -6.50
CA ALA A 12 6.86 14.76 -5.19
C ALA A 12 6.27 15.77 -4.17
N GLU A 13 6.72 17.02 -4.21
CA GLU A 13 6.17 18.11 -3.38
C GLU A 13 4.69 18.38 -3.72
N GLY A 14 4.32 18.41 -5.00
CA GLY A 14 2.93 18.59 -5.44
C GLY A 14 2.00 17.45 -4.98
N VAL A 15 2.49 16.21 -4.97
CA VAL A 15 1.73 15.06 -4.46
C VAL A 15 1.49 15.18 -2.96
N SER A 16 2.53 15.54 -2.20
CA SER A 16 2.43 15.68 -0.74
C SER A 16 1.46 16.79 -0.36
N GLU A 17 1.50 17.92 -1.05
CA GLU A 17 0.59 19.03 -0.79
C GLU A 17 -0.86 18.64 -1.08
N LEU A 18 -1.13 17.96 -2.20
CA LEU A 18 -2.47 17.46 -2.52
C LEU A 18 -2.99 16.49 -1.44
N MET A 19 -2.16 15.55 -1.00
CA MET A 19 -2.53 14.59 0.05
C MET A 19 -2.86 15.29 1.38
N LEU A 20 -2.12 16.33 1.74
CA LEU A 20 -2.42 17.15 2.92
C LEU A 20 -3.75 17.88 2.77
N ARG A 21 -4.03 18.50 1.62
CA ARG A 21 -5.31 19.17 1.37
C ARG A 21 -6.49 18.21 1.45
N ILE A 22 -6.33 16.98 0.94
CA ILE A 22 -7.35 15.93 1.04
C ILE A 22 -7.57 15.56 2.51
N GLY A 23 -6.50 15.28 3.27
CA GLY A 23 -6.59 14.91 4.69
C GLY A 23 -7.20 15.99 5.57
N GLU A 24 -7.02 17.26 5.21
CA GLU A 24 -7.61 18.42 5.89
C GLU A 24 -9.02 18.78 5.39
N GLY A 25 -9.56 18.06 4.40
CA GLY A 25 -10.88 18.35 3.82
C GLY A 25 -10.95 19.65 3.02
N ARG A 26 -9.81 20.16 2.55
CA ARG A 26 -9.70 21.38 1.73
C ARG A 26 -9.78 21.12 0.22
N GLU A 27 -9.65 19.88 -0.21
CA GLU A 27 -9.74 19.53 -1.63
C GLU A 27 -11.21 19.46 -2.07
N PRO A 28 -11.60 20.20 -3.13
CA PRO A 28 -13.00 20.25 -3.56
C PRO A 28 -13.44 18.91 -4.14
N THR A 29 -14.61 18.45 -3.72
CA THR A 29 -15.27 17.27 -4.30
C THR A 29 -16.12 17.65 -5.51
N VAL A 30 -16.22 16.74 -6.46
CA VAL A 30 -17.13 16.89 -7.61
C VAL A 30 -18.57 16.88 -7.12
N ALA A 31 -19.39 17.82 -7.61
CA ALA A 31 -20.78 17.93 -7.15
C ALA A 31 -21.58 16.64 -7.44
N GLY A 32 -22.18 16.06 -6.41
CA GLY A 32 -23.03 14.86 -6.51
C GLY A 32 -22.28 13.52 -6.51
N VAL A 33 -20.95 13.53 -6.49
CA VAL A 33 -20.11 12.33 -6.41
C VAL A 33 -19.00 12.62 -5.42
N HIS A 34 -18.91 11.88 -4.30
CA HIS A 34 -17.92 12.12 -3.24
C HIS A 34 -16.47 11.76 -3.66
N THR A 35 -16.02 12.33 -4.77
CA THR A 35 -14.76 12.07 -5.44
C THR A 35 -14.04 13.38 -5.71
N ILE A 36 -12.72 13.31 -5.79
CA ILE A 36 -11.85 14.44 -6.13
C ILE A 36 -11.35 14.31 -7.57
N CYS A 37 -11.03 15.44 -8.20
CA CYS A 37 -10.31 15.44 -9.47
C CYS A 37 -8.80 15.35 -9.20
N LEU A 38 -8.16 14.27 -9.65
CA LEU A 38 -6.70 14.19 -9.63
C LEU A 38 -6.09 15.09 -10.71
N PRO A 39 -4.99 15.81 -10.42
CA PRO A 39 -4.23 16.53 -11.43
C PRO A 39 -3.85 15.63 -12.61
N ALA A 40 -3.90 16.15 -13.83
CA ALA A 40 -3.68 15.36 -15.05
C ALA A 40 -2.27 14.75 -15.13
N ASP A 41 -1.29 15.39 -14.50
CA ASP A 41 0.08 14.89 -14.35
C ASP A 41 0.21 13.83 -13.25
N MET A 42 -0.78 13.68 -12.36
CA MET A 42 -0.84 12.61 -11.36
C MET A 42 -1.71 11.42 -11.79
N ALA A 43 -2.57 11.63 -12.79
CA ALA A 43 -3.45 10.59 -13.34
C ALA A 43 -2.78 9.86 -14.50
N ALA A 44 -2.68 8.54 -14.40
CA ALA A 44 -2.34 7.67 -15.53
C ALA A 44 -3.63 7.00 -16.03
N PRO A 45 -4.00 7.14 -17.32
CA PRO A 45 -5.15 6.44 -17.86
C PRO A 45 -4.87 4.93 -17.84
N ALA A 46 -5.70 4.17 -17.15
CA ALA A 46 -5.66 2.72 -17.09
C ALA A 46 -7.10 2.20 -17.04
N ALA A 47 -7.40 1.13 -17.78
CA ALA A 47 -8.70 0.50 -17.77
C ALA A 47 -8.89 -0.37 -16.51
N THR A 48 -7.79 -0.91 -15.97
CA THR A 48 -7.80 -1.72 -14.75
C THR A 48 -6.64 -1.41 -13.82
N VAL A 49 -6.77 -1.87 -12.58
CA VAL A 49 -5.74 -1.72 -11.54
C VAL A 49 -4.49 -2.53 -11.89
N GLU A 50 -4.65 -3.68 -12.53
CA GLU A 50 -3.55 -4.52 -13.01
C GLU A 50 -2.73 -3.81 -14.08
N GLU A 51 -3.38 -3.10 -15.00
CA GLU A 51 -2.69 -2.32 -16.03
C GLU A 51 -1.85 -1.20 -15.40
N LEU A 52 -2.39 -0.53 -14.37
CA LEU A 52 -1.65 0.48 -13.62
C LEU A 52 -0.45 -0.14 -12.88
N ALA A 53 -0.62 -1.31 -12.27
CA ALA A 53 0.45 -2.06 -11.62
C ALA A 53 1.51 -2.54 -12.63
N ASP A 54 1.12 -2.99 -13.82
CA ASP A 54 2.02 -3.39 -14.90
C ASP A 54 2.82 -2.19 -15.43
N ARG A 55 2.23 -1.00 -15.45
CA ARG A 55 2.96 0.23 -15.82
C ARG A 55 3.99 0.62 -14.76
N LEU A 56 3.67 0.47 -13.48
CA LEU A 56 4.56 0.87 -12.38
C LEU A 56 5.63 -0.17 -12.08
N TYR A 57 5.31 -1.44 -12.12
CA TYR A 57 6.23 -2.52 -11.73
C TYR A 57 6.67 -3.37 -12.92
N GLY A 58 6.04 -3.26 -14.09
CA GLY A 58 6.26 -4.17 -15.21
C GLY A 58 5.49 -5.48 -15.06
N THR A 59 5.53 -6.31 -16.10
CA THR A 59 4.87 -7.63 -16.14
C THR A 59 5.72 -8.75 -15.54
N LYS A 60 6.97 -8.45 -15.18
CA LYS A 60 7.90 -9.44 -14.61
C LYS A 60 7.65 -9.59 -13.10
N PRO A 61 8.07 -10.71 -12.48
CA PRO A 61 8.01 -10.86 -11.03
C PRO A 61 8.78 -9.75 -10.33
N ILE A 62 8.18 -9.08 -9.35
CA ILE A 62 8.74 -7.87 -8.68
C ILE A 62 10.13 -8.10 -8.09
N GLY A 63 10.41 -9.33 -7.62
CA GLY A 63 11.73 -9.72 -7.12
C GLY A 63 12.84 -9.75 -8.17
N LEU A 64 12.51 -9.80 -9.46
CA LEU A 64 13.46 -9.68 -10.57
C LEU A 64 13.86 -8.23 -10.87
N ILE A 65 13.13 -7.26 -10.31
CA ILE A 65 13.13 -5.87 -10.78
C ILE A 65 13.83 -4.93 -9.79
N GLY A 66 14.41 -5.46 -8.71
CA GLY A 66 15.39 -4.79 -7.87
C GLY A 66 15.08 -3.33 -7.53
N SER A 67 15.79 -2.41 -8.19
CA SER A 67 15.73 -0.95 -8.05
C SER A 67 14.49 -0.29 -8.66
N VAL A 68 13.78 -0.96 -9.57
CA VAL A 68 12.63 -0.38 -10.29
C VAL A 68 11.40 -0.26 -9.39
N ALA A 69 11.26 -1.12 -8.39
CA ALA A 69 10.20 -1.00 -7.39
C ALA A 69 10.53 0.03 -6.30
N ALA A 70 11.81 0.40 -6.14
CA ALA A 70 12.22 1.40 -5.16
C ALA A 70 11.75 2.79 -5.63
N GLY A 71 11.06 3.53 -4.76
CA GLY A 71 10.55 4.87 -5.06
C GLY A 71 9.24 4.88 -5.88
N ARG A 72 8.62 3.73 -6.14
CA ARG A 72 7.28 3.64 -6.77
C ARG A 72 6.24 3.21 -5.75
N MET A 73 5.07 3.81 -5.80
CA MET A 73 3.95 3.52 -4.89
C MET A 73 2.63 3.61 -5.65
N LEU A 74 1.70 2.70 -5.30
CA LEU A 74 0.29 2.82 -5.66
C LEU A 74 -0.46 3.38 -4.46
N LEU A 75 -1.28 4.40 -4.71
CA LEU A 75 -2.11 5.04 -3.70
C LEU A 75 -3.57 4.71 -3.98
N THR A 76 -4.32 4.38 -2.93
CA THR A 76 -5.76 4.12 -3.01
C THR A 76 -6.54 4.93 -1.98
N PRO A 77 -7.82 5.20 -2.24
CA PRO A 77 -8.67 5.94 -1.31
C PRO A 77 -8.99 5.14 -0.03
N THR A 78 -9.02 3.81 -0.10
CA THR A 78 -9.42 2.96 1.02
C THR A 78 -8.34 1.95 1.42
N VAL A 79 -8.33 1.60 2.70
CA VAL A 79 -7.45 0.57 3.29
C VAL A 79 -7.77 -0.82 2.71
N ALA A 80 -9.05 -1.11 2.44
CA ALA A 80 -9.44 -2.35 1.79
C ALA A 80 -8.79 -2.51 0.40
N ASP A 81 -8.78 -1.44 -0.39
CA ASP A 81 -8.10 -1.43 -1.69
C ASP A 81 -6.58 -1.55 -1.54
N VAL A 82 -5.98 -0.94 -0.50
CA VAL A 82 -4.55 -1.10 -0.19
C VAL A 82 -4.22 -2.59 0.03
N HIS A 83 -5.03 -3.31 0.82
CA HIS A 83 -4.80 -4.72 1.09
C HIS A 83 -4.93 -5.57 -0.18
N ALA A 84 -5.99 -5.38 -0.96
CA ALA A 84 -6.19 -6.13 -2.21
C ALA A 84 -5.04 -5.91 -3.21
N LEU A 85 -4.58 -4.66 -3.34
CA LEU A 85 -3.44 -4.31 -4.18
C LEU A 85 -2.14 -4.93 -3.69
N ASN A 86 -1.85 -4.81 -2.40
CA ASN A 86 -0.63 -5.37 -1.82
C ASN A 86 -0.59 -6.89 -1.97
N ASP A 87 -1.73 -7.58 -1.80
CA ASP A 87 -1.83 -9.02 -2.02
C ASP A 87 -1.60 -9.40 -3.49
N MET A 88 -2.20 -8.67 -4.43
CA MET A 88 -1.98 -8.86 -5.87
C MET A 88 -0.51 -8.68 -6.25
N ILE A 89 0.12 -7.62 -5.75
CA ILE A 89 1.54 -7.29 -5.99
C ILE A 89 2.44 -8.36 -5.35
N LEU A 90 2.15 -8.78 -4.12
CA LEU A 90 2.88 -9.82 -3.42
C LEU A 90 2.75 -11.19 -4.12
N ALA A 91 1.60 -11.51 -4.70
CA ALA A 91 1.40 -12.74 -5.47
C ALA A 91 2.39 -12.84 -6.65
N ARG A 92 2.70 -11.70 -7.30
CA ARG A 92 3.69 -11.60 -8.39
C ARG A 92 5.13 -11.71 -7.91
N ALA A 93 5.41 -11.50 -6.62
CA ALA A 93 6.75 -11.62 -6.09
C ALA A 93 7.20 -13.10 -6.03
N PRO A 94 8.44 -13.42 -6.40
CA PRO A 94 8.98 -14.77 -6.28
C PRO A 94 9.21 -15.13 -4.80
N GLY A 95 9.23 -16.42 -4.50
CA GLY A 95 9.44 -16.94 -3.15
C GLY A 95 8.17 -17.54 -2.55
N GLU A 96 8.38 -18.40 -1.55
CA GLU A 96 7.31 -19.03 -0.81
C GLU A 96 6.65 -18.03 0.14
N ALA A 97 5.32 -18.07 0.21
CA ALA A 97 4.55 -17.23 1.11
C ALA A 97 4.59 -17.82 2.53
N VAL A 98 4.98 -17.01 3.49
CA VAL A 98 4.94 -17.32 4.92
C VAL A 98 3.83 -16.50 5.55
N VAL A 99 2.95 -17.16 6.27
CA VAL A 99 1.86 -16.51 7.01
C VAL A 99 2.29 -16.36 8.47
N SER A 100 2.33 -15.14 8.96
CA SER A 100 2.50 -14.81 10.37
C SER A 100 1.17 -14.34 10.93
N LEU A 101 0.76 -14.91 12.06
CA LEU A 101 -0.47 -14.51 12.76
C LEU A 101 -0.11 -13.66 13.96
N SER A 102 -0.90 -12.61 14.25
CA SER A 102 -0.77 -11.88 15.51
C SER A 102 -1.24 -12.75 16.69
N ALA A 103 -0.77 -12.38 17.88
CA ALA A 103 -1.15 -13.01 19.14
C ALA A 103 -1.93 -11.98 19.96
N ASP A 104 -3.19 -11.77 19.60
CA ASP A 104 -4.02 -10.72 20.19
C ASP A 104 -4.74 -11.20 21.46
N CYS A 105 -4.69 -10.39 22.52
CA CYS A 105 -5.39 -10.66 23.77
C CYS A 105 -5.76 -9.35 24.49
N CYS A 106 -6.85 -9.40 25.27
CA CYS A 106 -7.17 -8.33 26.21
C CYS A 106 -6.21 -8.36 27.41
N GLU A 107 -5.72 -7.20 27.85
CA GLU A 107 -4.88 -7.11 29.05
C GLU A 107 -5.65 -7.41 30.33
N ARG A 108 -6.94 -7.00 30.38
CA ARG A 108 -7.81 -7.21 31.54
C ARG A 108 -8.68 -8.44 31.34
N TYR A 109 -8.81 -9.23 32.41
CA TYR A 109 -9.65 -10.42 32.41
C TYR A 109 -11.13 -10.09 32.16
N ASP A 110 -11.64 -9.00 32.74
CA ASP A 110 -13.04 -8.60 32.57
C ASP A 110 -13.37 -8.28 31.10
N ASP A 111 -12.41 -7.72 30.36
CA ASP A 111 -12.55 -7.39 28.94
C ASP A 111 -12.46 -8.63 28.04
N SER A 112 -11.82 -9.71 28.51
CA SER A 112 -11.71 -10.97 27.76
C SER A 112 -13.06 -11.68 27.56
N ALA A 113 -14.03 -11.41 28.45
CA ALA A 113 -15.40 -11.89 28.31
C ALA A 113 -16.25 -11.03 27.36
N LEU A 114 -15.84 -9.79 27.12
CA LEU A 114 -16.54 -8.82 26.27
C LEU A 114 -16.06 -8.85 24.82
N TYR A 115 -14.77 -9.09 24.61
CA TYR A 115 -14.14 -9.10 23.29
C TYR A 115 -13.56 -10.48 22.98
N ALA A 116 -14.23 -11.20 22.08
CA ALA A 116 -13.74 -12.47 21.58
C ALA A 116 -12.46 -12.28 20.75
N THR A 117 -11.59 -13.28 20.73
CA THR A 117 -10.33 -13.24 19.95
C THR A 117 -10.61 -13.02 18.46
N GLU A 118 -11.70 -13.55 17.91
CA GLU A 118 -12.13 -13.33 16.53
C GLU A 118 -12.42 -11.85 16.24
N TYR A 119 -12.97 -11.14 17.23
CA TYR A 119 -13.20 -9.70 17.11
C TYR A 119 -11.87 -8.94 17.13
N LEU A 120 -10.96 -9.28 18.04
CA LEU A 120 -9.62 -8.68 18.08
C LEU A 120 -8.85 -8.89 16.77
N ASN A 121 -8.89 -10.12 16.25
CA ASN A 121 -8.26 -10.50 14.98
C ASN A 121 -8.86 -9.78 13.75
N SER A 122 -10.06 -9.22 13.88
CA SER A 122 -10.72 -8.44 12.83
C SER A 122 -10.32 -6.96 12.83
N LEU A 123 -9.68 -6.48 13.89
CA LEU A 123 -9.27 -5.09 14.00
C LEU A 123 -8.12 -4.81 13.01
N SER A 124 -8.21 -3.65 12.34
CA SER A 124 -7.14 -3.10 11.51
C SER A 124 -6.80 -1.68 12.00
N PRO A 125 -6.21 -1.57 13.22
CA PRO A 125 -5.86 -0.27 13.77
C PRO A 125 -4.73 0.37 12.96
N PHE A 126 -4.82 1.68 12.76
CA PHE A 126 -3.81 2.44 12.03
C PHE A 126 -2.42 2.27 12.67
N GLY A 127 -1.42 2.00 11.85
CA GLY A 127 -0.03 1.87 12.28
C GLY A 127 0.36 0.48 12.79
N LEU A 128 -0.56 -0.49 12.84
CA LEU A 128 -0.26 -1.89 13.15
C LEU A 128 -0.49 -2.79 11.93
N PRO A 129 0.29 -3.88 11.79
CA PRO A 129 0.02 -4.88 10.76
C PRO A 129 -1.31 -5.60 11.05
N PRO A 130 -1.98 -6.13 10.01
CA PRO A 130 -3.18 -6.93 10.19
C PRO A 130 -2.86 -8.24 10.92
N HIS A 131 -3.88 -8.84 11.56
CA HIS A 131 -3.75 -10.12 12.25
C HIS A 131 -3.07 -11.19 11.39
N LYS A 132 -3.46 -11.30 10.12
CA LYS A 132 -2.84 -12.21 9.15
C LYS A 132 -1.90 -11.43 8.25
N LEU A 133 -0.60 -11.57 8.49
CA LEU A 133 0.44 -10.96 7.67
C LEU A 133 1.08 -12.01 6.75
N VAL A 134 0.94 -11.82 5.44
CA VAL A 134 1.57 -12.69 4.42
C VAL A 134 2.85 -12.04 3.92
N LEU A 135 3.96 -12.76 3.99
CA LEU A 135 5.28 -12.27 3.59
C LEU A 135 5.95 -13.25 2.62
N LYS A 136 6.83 -12.74 1.75
CA LYS A 136 7.68 -13.57 0.89
C LYS A 136 9.14 -13.17 1.08
N ALA A 137 10.01 -14.16 1.28
CA ALA A 137 11.43 -13.91 1.44
C ALA A 137 12.06 -13.47 0.10
N ARG A 138 12.74 -12.32 0.11
CA ARG A 138 13.54 -11.90 -1.03
C ARG A 138 14.81 -12.73 -1.05
N ARG A 139 15.05 -13.53 -2.11
CA ARG A 139 16.35 -14.19 -2.30
C ARG A 139 17.43 -13.12 -2.56
N THR A 140 18.15 -12.71 -1.52
CA THR A 140 19.46 -12.08 -1.67
C THR A 140 20.47 -13.18 -2.01
N ARG A 141 21.07 -13.13 -3.21
CA ARG A 141 22.30 -13.91 -3.43
C ARG A 141 23.35 -13.33 -2.46
N ARG A 142 23.64 -14.04 -1.37
CA ARG A 142 24.99 -13.97 -0.78
C ARG A 142 25.91 -14.63 -1.81
N LEU A 143 26.81 -13.83 -2.38
CA LEU A 143 27.96 -14.36 -3.09
C LEU A 143 28.91 -14.83 -2.00
N ASP A 144 29.14 -16.14 -1.96
CA ASP A 144 30.26 -16.76 -1.25
C ASP A 144 31.54 -16.58 -2.08
#